data_AF-A0A7Y1YBP1-F1
#
_entry.id   AF-A0A7Y1YBP1-F1
#
_cell.length_a   1.000
_cell.length_b   1.000
_cell.length_c   1.000
_cell.angle_alpha   90.00
_cell.angle_beta   90.00
_cell.angle_gamma   90.00
#
_symmetry.space_group_name_H-M   'P 1'
#
loop_
_entity.id
_entity.type
_entity.pdbx_description
1 polymer ?
#
loop_
_entity_poly.entity_id
_entity_poly.type
_entity_poly.pdbx_seq_one_letter_code
_entity_poly.pdbx_strand_id
1 'polypeptide(L)' 'MDTTNTTTDYDWNDKLQDEGSWNRIKGKVREEWAEFTDQELEEVRGNWEQFKGFVQQKTGAAADKVEQKLREIF' A
#
# COMPACT_ATOMS: atom_id res chain seq x y z
N MET A 1 6.30 23.50 8.28
CA MET A 1 5.16 22.68 8.76
C MET A 1 5.56 21.24 8.49
N ASP A 2 6.36 20.67 9.39
CA ASP A 2 6.77 19.27 9.31
C ASP A 2 5.87 18.49 10.27
N THR A 3 4.80 17.92 9.74
CA THR A 3 3.93 17.00 10.50
C THR A 3 4.53 15.60 10.45
N THR A 4 5.77 15.44 10.93
CA THR A 4 6.37 14.14 11.21
C THR A 4 5.72 13.57 12.47
N ASN A 5 4.50 13.05 12.29
CA ASN A 5 3.75 12.39 13.33
C ASN A 5 4.43 11.06 13.67
N THR A 6 5.26 11.09 14.70
CA THR A 6 5.97 9.95 15.26
C THR A 6 5.09 9.28 16.30
N THR A 7 4.54 8.10 15.99
CA THR A 7 4.24 7.06 16.99
C THR A 7 4.19 5.71 16.25
N THR A 8 5.32 5.02 16.27
CA THR A 8 5.57 3.59 16.01
C THR A 8 4.45 2.80 15.33
N ASP A 9 4.52 2.64 14.00
CA ASP A 9 4.47 1.36 13.27
C ASP A 9 4.78 1.63 11.79
N TYR A 10 6.05 1.47 11.38
CA TYR A 10 6.57 1.58 10.01
C TYR A 10 6.00 2.69 9.11
N ASP A 11 6.75 3.79 8.97
CA ASP A 11 6.44 4.85 7.99
C ASP A 11 6.68 4.34 6.56
N TRP A 12 5.67 3.68 5.99
CA TRP A 12 5.70 3.17 4.61
C TRP A 12 5.54 4.27 3.57
N ASN A 13 5.28 5.50 4.00
CA ASN A 13 4.90 6.59 3.12
C ASN A 13 6.06 7.00 2.18
N ASP A 14 7.29 6.92 2.67
CA ASP A 14 8.52 7.15 1.87
C ASP A 14 8.62 6.17 0.68
N LYS A 15 8.44 4.87 0.91
CA LYS A 15 8.49 3.83 -0.14
C LYS A 15 7.36 3.94 -1.15
N LEU A 16 6.20 4.45 -0.74
CA LEU A 16 5.05 4.66 -1.63
C LEU A 16 5.22 5.92 -2.50
N GLN A 17 6.01 6.88 -2.05
CA GLN A 17 6.33 8.09 -2.83
C GLN A 17 7.43 7.84 -3.87
N ASP A 18 8.41 6.99 -3.55
CA ASP A 18 9.46 6.60 -4.50
C ASP A 18 8.90 5.82 -5.69
N GLU A 19 9.10 6.32 -6.92
CA GLU A 19 8.50 5.75 -8.12
C GLU A 19 9.04 4.35 -8.45
N GLY A 20 10.33 4.11 -8.20
CA GLY A 20 10.95 2.81 -8.41
C GLY A 20 10.38 1.75 -7.47
N SER A 21 10.32 2.07 -6.18
CA SER A 21 9.74 1.22 -5.14
C SER A 21 8.26 0.97 -5.40
N TRP A 22 7.51 2.02 -5.73
CA TRP A 22 6.09 1.95 -6.01
C TRP A 22 5.75 1.06 -7.22
N ASN A 23 6.51 1.16 -8.31
CA ASN A 23 6.34 0.26 -9.46
C ASN A 23 6.54 -1.21 -9.08
N ARG A 24 7.50 -1.51 -8.20
CA ARG A 24 7.72 -2.87 -7.70
C ARG A 24 6.59 -3.35 -6.80
N ILE A 25 6.09 -2.47 -5.93
CA ILE A 25 4.95 -2.75 -5.03
C ILE A 25 3.72 -3.08 -5.88
N LYS A 26 3.36 -2.23 -6.85
CA LYS A 26 2.22 -2.48 -7.75
C LYS A 26 2.33 -3.81 -8.48
N GLY A 27 3.51 -4.15 -8.99
CA GLY A 27 3.75 -5.44 -9.64
C GLY A 27 3.38 -6.61 -8.73
N LYS A 28 3.96 -6.65 -7.52
CA LYS A 28 3.66 -7.70 -6.53
C LYS A 28 2.20 -7.72 -6.09
N VAL A 29 1.60 -6.56 -5.88
CA VAL A 29 0.19 -6.42 -5.49
C VAL A 29 -0.71 -7.02 -6.57
N ARG A 30 -0.41 -6.78 -7.85
CA ARG A 30 -1.16 -7.36 -8.97
C ARG A 30 -0.93 -8.86 -9.14
N GLU A 31 0.27 -9.35 -8.82
CA GLU A 31 0.58 -10.78 -8.80
C GLU A 31 -0.22 -11.50 -7.70
N GLU A 32 -0.28 -10.92 -6.49
CA GLU A 32 -1.05 -11.48 -5.37
C GLU A 32 -2.56 -11.32 -5.56
N TRP A 33 -2.99 -10.20 -6.14
CA TRP A 33 -4.38 -9.86 -6.36
C TRP A 33 -4.64 -9.43 -7.81
N ALA A 34 -4.97 -10.42 -8.65
CA ALA A 34 -5.21 -10.22 -10.10
C ALA A 34 -6.36 -9.26 -10.44
N GLU A 35 -7.20 -8.91 -9.46
CA GLU A 35 -8.31 -7.95 -9.61
C GLU A 35 -7.87 -6.48 -9.57
N PHE A 36 -6.64 -6.19 -9.14
CA PHE A 36 -6.11 -4.83 -9.05
C PHE A 36 -5.55 -4.35 -10.38
N THR A 37 -5.86 -3.11 -10.74
CA THR A 37 -5.29 -2.45 -11.92
C THR A 37 -4.24 -1.42 -11.50
N ASP A 38 -3.28 -1.14 -12.40
CA ASP A 38 -2.25 -0.13 -12.12
C ASP A 38 -2.87 1.24 -11.84
N GLN A 39 -3.94 1.59 -12.56
CA GLN A 39 -4.61 2.88 -12.43
C GLN A 39 -5.18 3.09 -11.01
N GLU A 40 -5.88 2.08 -10.47
CA GLU A 40 -6.47 2.18 -9.14
C GLU A 40 -5.41 2.24 -8.04
N LEU A 41 -4.31 1.50 -8.22
CA LEU A 41 -3.18 1.57 -7.29
C LEU A 41 -2.58 2.98 -7.31
N GLU A 42 -2.46 3.58 -8.49
CA GLU A 42 -1.94 4.94 -8.65
C GLU A 42 -2.73 6.00 -7.88
N GLU A 43 -4.04 5.85 -7.75
CA GLU A 43 -4.89 6.78 -6.99
C GLU A 43 -4.58 6.79 -5.49
N VAL A 44 -4.02 5.69 -4.97
CA VAL A 44 -3.67 5.54 -3.55
C VAL A 44 -2.16 5.62 -3.29
N ARG A 45 -1.37 6.00 -4.30
CA ARG A 45 0.07 6.18 -4.19
C ARG A 45 0.41 7.25 -3.14
N GLY A 46 1.47 7.00 -2.37
CA GLY A 46 2.01 7.95 -1.40
C GLY A 46 1.18 8.13 -0.14
N ASN A 47 0.14 7.31 0.05
CA ASN A 47 -0.64 7.28 1.29
C ASN A 47 -0.91 5.84 1.72
N TRP A 48 -0.19 5.39 2.74
CA TRP A 48 -0.31 4.02 3.27
C TRP A 48 -1.71 3.68 3.77
N GLU A 49 -2.38 4.60 4.46
CA GLU A 49 -3.72 4.36 5.00
C GLU A 49 -4.76 4.20 3.89
N GLN A 50 -4.70 5.05 2.86
CA GLN A 50 -5.57 4.94 1.69
C GLN A 50 -5.30 3.65 0.93
N PHE A 51 -4.03 3.27 0.74
CA PHE A 51 -3.67 2.03 0.08
C PHE A 51 -4.19 0.80 0.85
N LYS A 52 -3.98 0.74 2.17
CA LYS A 52 -4.53 -0.34 3.03
C LYS A 52 -6.06 -0.41 2.93
N GLY A 53 -6.74 0.73 3.07
CA GLY A 53 -8.20 0.80 3.03
C GLY A 53 -8.76 0.42 1.66
N PHE A 54 -8.06 0.78 0.58
CA PHE A 54 -8.43 0.38 -0.77
C PHE A 54 -8.30 -1.13 -0.97
N VAL A 55 -7.17 -1.71 -0.57
CA VAL A 55 -6.94 -3.17 -0.68
C VAL A 55 -7.97 -3.94 0.15
N GLN A 56 -8.28 -3.46 1.35
CA GLN A 56 -9.29 -4.05 2.22
C GLN A 56 -10.69 -4.02 1.58
N GLN A 57 -11.11 -2.87 1.05
CA GLN A 57 -12.43 -2.72 0.43
C GLN A 57 -12.58 -3.59 -0.82
N LYS A 58 -11.51 -3.68 -1.62
CA LYS A 58 -11.52 -4.43 -2.87
C LYS A 58 -11.49 -5.95 -2.66
N THR A 59 -10.58 -6.43 -1.82
CA THR A 59 -10.45 -7.86 -1.51
C THR A 59 -11.50 -8.39 -0.54
N GLY A 60 -12.16 -7.51 0.23
CA GLY A 60 -13.03 -7.89 1.34
C GLY A 60 -12.29 -8.60 2.50
N ALA A 61 -10.96 -8.58 2.51
CA ALA A 61 -10.16 -9.26 3.53
C ALA A 61 -10.15 -8.49 4.87
N ALA A 62 -9.85 -9.19 5.96
CA ALA A 62 -9.63 -8.55 7.25
C ALA A 62 -8.40 -7.63 7.21
N ALA A 63 -8.44 -6.52 7.96
CA ALA A 63 -7.36 -5.53 8.02
C ALA A 63 -6.01 -6.17 8.37
N ASP A 64 -5.97 -7.13 9.31
CA ASP A 64 -4.76 -7.84 9.69
C ASP A 64 -4.15 -8.64 8.53
N LYS A 65 -5.00 -9.29 7.72
CA LYS A 65 -4.57 -10.10 6.59
C LYS A 65 -4.02 -9.22 5.46
N VAL A 66 -4.67 -8.09 5.21
CA VAL A 66 -4.20 -7.07 4.27
C VAL A 66 -2.86 -6.53 4.74
N GLU A 67 -2.75 -6.14 5.99
CA GLU A 67 -1.51 -5.59 6.54
C GLU A 67 -0.37 -6.60 6.49
N GLN A 68 -0.61 -7.86 6.87
CA GLN A 68 0.39 -8.92 6.77
C GLN A 68 0.86 -9.09 5.32
N LYS A 69 -0.06 -9.21 4.37
CA LYS A 69 0.26 -9.37 2.94
C LYS A 69 1.06 -8.20 2.41
N LEU A 70 0.64 -6.99 2.76
CA LEU A 70 1.34 -5.79 2.38
C LEU A 70 2.76 -5.78 2.99
N ARG A 71 2.94 -6.11 4.28
CA ARG A 71 4.28 -6.24 4.91
C ARG A 71 5.20 -7.25 4.19
N GLU A 72 4.67 -8.31 3.57
CA GLU A 72 5.45 -9.25 2.75
C GLU A 72 5.96 -8.64 1.42
N ILE A 73 5.26 -7.61 0.93
CA ILE A 73 5.55 -6.94 -0.34
C ILE A 73 6.70 -5.92 -0.18
N PHE A 74 6.74 -5.18 0.93
CA PHE A 74 7.73 -4.12 1.24
C PHE A 74 9.08 -4.61 1.78
#